data_AF-A0A6L6CUA6-F1
#
_entry.id   AF-A0A6L6CUA6-F1
#
_cell.length_a   1.000
_cell.length_b   1.000
_cell.length_c   1.000
_cell.angle_alpha   90.00
_cell.angle_beta   90.00
_cell.angle_gamma   90.00
#
_symmetry.space_group_name_H-M   'P 1'
#
loop_
_entity.id
_entity.type
_entity.pdbx_description
1 polymer ?
#
loop_
_entity_poly.entity_id
_entity_poly.type
_entity_poly.pdbx_seq_one_letter_code
_entity_poly.pdbx_strand_id
1 'polypeptide(L)'
;MRALKISSEPPKAGQPFPAELGAKLAQAATSAMSSEKAPDRWIAVLEAVAFSPVRAQVKPTSVPENPGEALLATVKRVASLVPHIASQFGVVAAAGTSAPRPLRPTRPVRQKPKPAAKPAAPAAASTPVATEVSSEPATPVITDAPTSS
;
A
#
# COMPACT_ATOMS: atom_id res chain seq x y z
N MET A 1 21.67 18.66 -16.18
CA MET A 1 22.50 18.05 -15.11
C MET A 1 22.47 18.80 -13.78
N ARG A 2 22.76 20.11 -13.69
CA ARG A 2 22.74 20.82 -12.39
C ARG A 2 21.36 20.84 -11.71
N ALA A 3 20.27 21.08 -12.45
CA ALA A 3 18.91 21.02 -11.91
C ALA A 3 18.52 19.63 -11.38
N LEU A 4 18.96 18.57 -12.06
CA LEU A 4 18.76 17.18 -11.61
C LEU A 4 19.54 16.89 -10.31
N LYS A 5 20.78 17.41 -10.18
CA LYS A 5 21.57 17.30 -8.94
C LYS A 5 20.85 17.94 -7.74
N ILE A 6 20.25 19.11 -7.93
CA ILE A 6 19.49 19.81 -6.88
C ILE A 6 18.18 19.04 -6.56
N SER A 7 17.50 18.48 -7.58
CA SER A 7 16.30 17.66 -7.36
C SER A 7 16.57 16.33 -6.65
N SER A 8 17.80 15.83 -6.68
CA SER A 8 18.22 14.62 -5.97
C SER A 8 18.73 14.87 -4.56
N GLU A 9 18.83 16.12 -4.12
CA GLU A 9 19.20 16.41 -2.74
C GLU A 9 18.06 15.96 -1.80
N PRO A 10 18.36 15.12 -0.80
CA PRO A 10 17.34 14.59 0.08
C PRO A 10 16.66 15.73 0.85
N PRO A 11 15.33 15.68 1.02
CA PRO A 11 14.61 16.69 1.78
C PRO A 11 15.16 16.75 3.19
N LYS A 12 15.33 17.97 3.72
CA LYS A 12 15.78 18.17 5.09
C LYS A 12 14.83 17.43 6.04
N ALA A 13 15.38 16.63 6.94
CA ALA A 13 14.57 15.97 7.98
C ALA A 13 13.69 16.99 8.70
N GLY A 14 12.40 16.69 8.81
CA GLY A 14 11.42 17.58 9.42
C GLY A 14 10.80 18.62 8.48
N GLN A 15 11.15 18.64 7.18
CA GLN A 15 10.39 19.42 6.19
C GLN A 15 8.91 19.02 6.22
N PRO A 16 7.98 19.99 6.21
CA PRO A 16 6.55 19.71 6.14
C PRO A 16 6.21 18.85 4.91
N PHE A 17 5.15 18.05 5.04
CA PHE A 17 4.67 17.21 3.95
C PHE A 17 4.19 18.08 2.77
N PRO A 18 4.59 17.79 1.51
CA PRO A 18 4.21 18.60 0.35
C PRO A 18 2.69 18.71 0.18
N ALA A 19 2.17 19.94 0.07
CA ALA A 19 0.72 20.20 0.05
C ALA A 19 0.00 19.56 -1.14
N GLU A 20 0.60 19.61 -2.34
CA GLU A 20 0.01 19.04 -3.56
C GLU A 20 -0.13 17.51 -3.47
N LEU A 21 0.90 16.82 -2.98
CA LEU A 21 0.83 15.39 -2.70
C LEU A 21 -0.19 15.10 -1.59
N GLY A 22 -0.28 15.99 -0.60
CA GLY A 22 -1.27 15.95 0.45
C GLY A 22 -2.69 15.91 -0.10
N ALA A 23 -3.00 16.86 -0.97
CA ALA A 23 -4.31 16.96 -1.62
C ALA A 23 -4.63 15.72 -2.47
N LYS A 24 -3.67 15.24 -3.28
CA LYS A 24 -3.84 14.03 -4.11
C LYS A 24 -4.12 12.79 -3.25
N LEU A 25 -3.39 12.60 -2.16
CA LEU A 25 -3.62 11.49 -1.23
C LEU A 25 -4.96 11.62 -0.49
N ALA A 26 -5.32 12.83 -0.06
CA ALA A 26 -6.59 13.08 0.61
C ALA A 26 -7.78 12.80 -0.31
N GLN A 27 -7.68 13.21 -1.57
CA GLN A 27 -8.68 12.93 -2.60
C GLN A 27 -8.79 11.41 -2.86
N ALA A 28 -7.67 10.72 -3.06
CA ALA A 28 -7.67 9.27 -3.27
C ALA A 28 -8.25 8.50 -2.08
N ALA A 29 -7.90 8.90 -0.85
CA ALA A 29 -8.46 8.31 0.38
C ALA A 29 -9.97 8.57 0.49
N THR A 30 -10.41 9.79 0.17
CA THR A 30 -11.84 10.15 0.15
C THR A 30 -12.61 9.30 -0.86
N SER A 31 -12.09 9.12 -2.07
CA SER A 31 -12.71 8.24 -3.09
C SER A 31 -12.71 6.76 -2.69
N ALA A 32 -11.71 6.31 -1.90
CA ALA A 32 -11.65 4.95 -1.37
C ALA A 32 -12.61 4.71 -0.18
N MET A 33 -13.12 5.78 0.44
CA MET A 33 -14.08 5.73 1.56
C MET A 33 -15.48 6.12 1.06
N SER A 34 -16.10 5.23 0.28
CA SER A 34 -17.49 5.35 -0.19
C SER A 34 -18.35 4.23 0.39
N SER A 35 -19.67 4.44 0.44
CA SER A 35 -20.66 3.47 0.95
C SER A 35 -20.69 2.15 0.18
N GLU A 36 -20.31 2.14 -1.10
CA GLU A 36 -20.24 0.92 -1.91
C GLU A 36 -19.03 0.02 -1.58
N LYS A 37 -18.06 0.51 -0.80
CA LYS A 37 -16.86 -0.25 -0.48
C LYS A 37 -17.11 -1.17 0.70
N ALA A 38 -16.56 -2.39 0.61
CA ALA A 38 -16.64 -3.37 1.69
C ALA A 38 -16.08 -2.81 3.02
N PRO A 39 -16.67 -3.17 4.17
CA PRO A 39 -16.24 -2.67 5.48
C PRO A 39 -14.75 -2.89 5.78
N ASP A 40 -14.18 -4.03 5.40
CA ASP A 40 -12.74 -4.32 5.62
C ASP A 40 -11.81 -3.36 4.87
N ARG A 41 -12.21 -2.96 3.65
CA ARG A 41 -11.47 -1.94 2.89
C ARG A 41 -11.60 -0.58 3.55
N TRP A 42 -12.77 -0.27 4.07
CA TRP A 42 -13.03 0.97 4.79
C TRP A 42 -12.18 1.06 6.08
N ILE A 43 -12.08 -0.03 6.84
CA ILE A 43 -11.22 -0.16 8.03
C ILE A 43 -9.76 0.10 7.65
N ALA A 44 -9.23 -0.59 6.64
CA ALA A 44 -7.84 -0.46 6.25
C ALA A 44 -7.48 0.99 5.83
N VAL A 45 -8.36 1.66 5.07
CA VAL A 45 -8.16 3.06 4.67
C VAL A 45 -8.27 3.98 5.89
N LEU A 46 -9.27 3.78 6.76
CA LEU A 46 -9.43 4.58 7.98
C LEU A 46 -8.21 4.50 8.89
N GLU A 47 -7.64 3.30 9.10
CA GLU A 47 -6.43 3.11 9.88
C GLU A 47 -5.22 3.82 9.24
N ALA A 48 -5.04 3.68 7.93
CA ALA A 48 -3.97 4.36 7.22
C ALA A 48 -4.10 5.88 7.30
N VAL A 49 -5.32 6.40 7.15
CA VAL A 49 -5.62 7.84 7.22
C VAL A 49 -5.41 8.37 8.64
N ALA A 50 -5.84 7.65 9.68
CA ALA A 50 -5.71 8.11 11.07
C ALA A 50 -4.26 8.43 11.46
N PHE A 51 -3.29 7.71 10.89
CA PHE A 51 -1.87 7.91 11.12
C PHE A 51 -1.14 8.68 10.02
N SER A 52 -1.87 9.26 9.08
CA SER A 52 -1.32 10.02 7.97
C SER A 52 -1.24 11.53 8.26
N PRO A 53 -0.25 12.26 7.70
CA PRO A 53 -0.23 13.72 7.76
C PRO A 53 -1.46 14.37 7.10
N VAL A 54 -2.15 13.69 6.18
CA VAL A 54 -3.30 14.24 5.44
C VAL A 54 -4.65 14.01 6.11
N ARG A 55 -4.69 13.43 7.30
CA ARG A 55 -5.93 13.02 8.00
C ARG A 55 -7.01 14.10 8.14
N ALA A 56 -6.61 15.36 8.29
CA ALA A 56 -7.52 16.50 8.40
C ALA A 56 -8.19 16.88 7.06
N GLN A 57 -7.63 16.44 5.93
CA GLN A 57 -8.12 16.76 4.58
C GLN A 57 -9.09 15.70 4.03
N VAL A 58 -9.08 14.49 4.59
CA VAL A 58 -9.95 13.38 4.14
C VAL A 58 -11.37 13.62 4.64
N LYS A 59 -12.33 13.65 3.71
CA LYS A 59 -13.75 13.91 4.00
C LYS A 59 -14.63 12.89 3.27
N PRO A 60 -14.89 11.71 3.87
CA PRO A 60 -15.80 10.73 3.29
C PRO A 60 -17.19 11.35 3.08
N THR A 61 -17.77 11.13 1.90
CA THR A 61 -19.09 11.67 1.52
C THR A 61 -20.22 10.85 2.14
N SER A 62 -20.00 9.54 2.35
CA SER A 62 -21.00 8.63 2.90
C SER A 62 -20.36 7.60 3.82
N VAL A 63 -21.17 7.15 4.79
CA VAL A 63 -20.85 6.04 5.70
C VAL A 63 -21.34 4.74 5.05
N PRO A 64 -20.63 3.61 5.21
CA PRO A 64 -21.11 2.30 4.75
C PRO A 64 -22.47 1.95 5.36
N GLU A 65 -23.37 1.41 4.55
CA GLU A 65 -24.75 1.07 4.95
C GLU A 65 -24.78 -0.03 6.03
N ASN A 66 -23.84 -0.97 5.95
CA ASN A 66 -23.61 -2.02 6.94
C ASN A 66 -22.17 -1.96 7.46
N PRO A 67 -21.88 -1.12 8.47
CA PRO A 67 -20.51 -0.95 8.96
C PRO A 67 -19.98 -2.21 9.66
N GLY A 68 -20.83 -2.96 10.34
CA GLY A 68 -20.43 -4.09 11.18
C GLY A 68 -19.65 -3.66 12.44
N GLU A 69 -19.46 -4.60 13.37
CA GLU A 69 -18.87 -4.29 14.69
C GLU A 69 -17.38 -3.93 14.61
N ALA A 70 -16.63 -4.61 13.73
CA ALA A 70 -15.19 -4.38 13.56
C ALA A 70 -14.88 -2.95 13.09
N LEU A 71 -15.71 -2.40 12.20
CA LEU A 71 -15.55 -1.02 11.75
C LEU A 71 -15.88 -0.04 12.88
N LEU A 72 -16.98 -0.25 13.60
CA LEU A 72 -17.36 0.61 14.73
C LEU A 72 -16.29 0.60 15.84
N ALA A 73 -15.71 -0.57 16.13
CA ALA A 73 -14.60 -0.70 17.07
C ALA A 73 -13.36 0.10 16.61
N THR A 74 -13.05 0.02 15.31
CA THR A 74 -11.95 0.78 14.70
C THR A 74 -12.20 2.28 14.79
N VAL A 75 -13.39 2.75 14.41
CA VAL A 75 -13.78 4.17 14.48
C VAL A 75 -13.64 4.69 15.92
N LYS A 76 -14.15 3.97 16.92
CA LYS A 76 -14.01 4.34 18.33
C LYS A 76 -12.55 4.45 18.76
N ARG A 77 -11.70 3.51 18.36
CA ARG A 77 -10.27 3.51 18.69
C ARG A 77 -9.53 4.71 18.06
N VAL A 78 -9.85 5.09 16.82
CA VAL A 78 -9.16 6.20 16.11
C VAL A 78 -9.88 7.55 16.22
N ALA A 79 -11.00 7.64 16.94
CA ALA A 79 -11.83 8.84 17.01
C ALA A 79 -11.07 10.10 17.45
N SER A 80 -10.08 9.97 18.34
CA SER A 80 -9.25 11.10 18.77
C SER A 80 -8.33 11.64 17.67
N LEU A 81 -7.98 10.82 16.67
CA LEU A 81 -7.12 11.20 15.54
C LEU A 81 -7.91 11.78 14.35
N VAL A 82 -9.16 11.33 14.17
CA VAL A 82 -10.05 11.71 13.06
C VAL A 82 -11.47 12.03 13.56
N PRO A 83 -11.63 13.09 14.40
CA PRO A 83 -12.90 13.39 15.06
C PRO A 83 -14.03 13.75 14.09
N HIS A 84 -13.70 14.34 12.94
CA HIS A 84 -14.67 14.70 11.90
C HIS A 84 -15.28 13.46 11.22
N ILE A 85 -14.49 12.40 11.03
CA ILE A 85 -14.99 11.14 10.47
C ILE A 85 -15.80 10.40 11.53
N ALA A 86 -15.31 10.34 12.78
CA ALA A 86 -16.03 9.70 13.88
C ALA A 86 -17.41 10.30 14.15
N SER A 87 -17.55 11.62 13.97
CA SER A 87 -18.83 12.33 14.07
C SER A 87 -19.87 11.82 13.06
N GLN A 88 -19.46 11.38 11.87
CA GLN A 88 -20.38 10.79 10.87
C GLN A 88 -20.97 9.45 11.34
N PHE A 89 -20.28 8.75 12.25
CA PHE A 89 -20.76 7.51 12.90
C PHE A 89 -21.47 7.77 14.23
N GLY A 90 -21.70 9.03 14.60
CA GLY A 90 -22.26 9.40 15.91
C GLY A 90 -21.31 9.15 17.08
N VAL A 91 -20.01 8.96 16.84
CA VAL A 91 -19.02 8.75 17.90
C VAL A 91 -18.38 10.09 18.26
N VAL A 92 -18.61 10.55 19.49
CA VAL A 92 -17.93 11.72 20.05
C VAL A 92 -16.55 11.32 20.53
N ALA A 93 -15.51 11.95 19.98
CA ALA A 93 -14.15 11.75 20.47
C ALA A 93 -14.01 12.31 21.89
N ALA A 94 -13.75 11.45 22.88
CA ALA A 94 -13.49 11.89 24.24
C ALA A 94 -12.19 12.71 24.27
N ALA A 95 -12.29 14.00 24.61
CA ALA A 95 -11.14 14.86 24.78
C ALA A 95 -10.28 14.31 25.94
N GLY A 96 -9.02 13.95 25.65
CA GLY A 96 -8.06 13.47 26.66
C GLY A 96 -7.67 11.99 26.56
N THR A 97 -8.30 11.18 25.70
CA THR A 97 -7.82 9.81 25.44
C THR A 97 -6.54 9.85 24.60
N SER A 98 -5.48 9.20 25.09
CA SER A 98 -4.20 9.09 24.37
C SER A 98 -4.42 8.51 22.96
N ALA A 99 -3.85 9.17 21.95
CA ALA A 99 -3.87 8.67 20.58
C ALA A 99 -3.32 7.23 20.53
N PRO A 100 -3.98 6.32 19.78
CA PRO A 100 -3.46 4.97 19.59
C PRO A 100 -2.08 5.04 18.95
N ARG A 101 -1.23 4.04 19.22
CA ARG A 101 0.10 3.99 18.64
C ARG A 101 0.02 3.66 17.15
N PRO A 102 0.75 4.37 16.26
CA PRO A 102 0.76 4.04 14.84
C PRO A 102 1.20 2.59 14.60
N LEU A 103 0.53 1.93 13.65
CA LEU A 103 0.97 0.63 13.16
C LEU A 103 2.38 0.80 12.57
N ARG A 104 3.36 0.09 13.14
CA ARG A 104 4.73 0.13 12.63
C ARG A 104 4.73 -0.54 11.25
N PRO A 105 5.36 0.05 10.22
CA PRO A 105 5.59 -0.63 8.96
C PRO A 105 6.25 -1.98 9.26
N THR A 106 5.69 -3.07 8.75
CA THR A 106 6.28 -4.40 8.93
C THR A 106 7.62 -4.40 8.21
N ARG A 107 8.72 -4.33 8.97
CA ARG A 107 10.05 -4.49 8.40
C ARG A 107 10.12 -5.88 7.77
N PRO A 108 10.54 -6.03 6.51
CA PRO A 108 10.79 -7.34 5.94
C PRO A 108 11.75 -8.09 6.87
N VAL A 109 11.29 -9.20 7.45
CA VAL A 109 12.13 -10.04 8.30
C VAL A 109 13.15 -10.71 7.38
N ARG A 110 14.43 -10.36 7.55
CA ARG A 110 15.51 -11.05 6.85
C ARG A 110 15.54 -12.50 7.35
N GLN A 111 15.11 -13.44 6.51
CA GLN A 111 15.22 -14.86 6.81
C GLN A 111 16.71 -15.19 6.97
N LYS A 112 17.10 -15.70 8.14
CA LYS A 112 18.45 -16.24 8.33
C LYS A 112 18.56 -17.52 7.47
N PRO A 113 19.59 -17.65 6.62
CA PRO A 113 19.79 -18.89 5.86
C PRO A 113 19.96 -20.06 6.82
N LYS A 114 19.19 -21.13 6.59
CA LYS A 114 19.29 -22.39 7.34
C LYS A 114 20.63 -23.06 6.97
N PRO A 115 21.42 -23.59 7.93
CA PRO A 115 22.69 -24.23 7.62
C PRO A 115 22.45 -25.43 6.69
N ALA A 116 23.15 -25.45 5.56
CA ALA A 116 23.11 -26.56 4.62
C ALA A 116 23.71 -27.81 5.28
N ALA A 117 22.97 -28.92 5.24
CA ALA A 117 23.49 -30.23 5.63
C ALA A 117 24.60 -30.65 4.66
N LYS A 118 25.64 -31.25 5.22
CA LYS A 118 26.88 -31.69 4.56
C LYS A 118 26.58 -32.69 3.42
N PRO A 119 27.28 -32.64 2.26
CA PRO A 119 27.04 -33.56 1.14
C PRO A 119 27.55 -34.98 1.46
N ALA A 120 26.72 -36.00 1.25
CA ALA A 120 27.14 -37.40 1.19
C ALA A 120 27.50 -37.76 -0.26
N ALA A 121 28.59 -38.51 -0.41
CA ALA A 121 29.18 -38.97 -1.66
C ALA A 121 28.31 -40.06 -2.38
N PRO A 122 28.59 -40.37 -3.67
CA PRO A 122 27.59 -40.79 -4.66
C PRO A 122 27.46 -42.31 -4.84
N ALA A 123 26.31 -42.78 -5.31
CA ALA A 123 26.14 -44.11 -5.88
C ALA A 123 25.12 -44.12 -7.04
N ALA A 124 25.66 -44.42 -8.23
CA ALA A 124 25.10 -45.23 -9.31
C ALA A 124 23.67 -44.95 -9.85
N ALA A 125 23.67 -44.29 -11.00
CA ALA A 125 23.05 -44.70 -12.27
C ALA A 125 21.61 -45.27 -12.29
N SER A 126 20.71 -44.53 -12.93
CA SER A 126 19.82 -45.09 -13.97
C SER A 126 19.41 -43.98 -14.95
N THR A 127 19.73 -44.19 -16.22
CA THR A 127 19.36 -43.40 -17.40
C THR A 127 17.83 -43.37 -17.57
N PRO A 128 17.27 -42.34 -18.23
CA PRO A 128 16.88 -42.58 -19.62
C PRO A 128 17.13 -41.42 -20.59
N VAL A 129 17.60 -41.83 -21.78
CA VAL A 129 17.12 -41.48 -23.13
C VAL A 129 17.07 -40.00 -23.52
N ALA A 130 17.95 -39.72 -24.48
CA ALA A 130 17.98 -38.55 -25.34
C ALA A 130 16.69 -38.38 -26.18
N THR A 131 16.28 -37.13 -26.34
CA THR A 131 15.73 -36.65 -27.62
C THR A 131 16.24 -35.23 -27.81
N GLU A 132 17.18 -35.14 -28.74
CA GLU A 132 17.72 -33.96 -29.37
C GLU A 132 16.78 -33.60 -30.54
N VAL A 133 16.26 -32.37 -30.56
CA VAL A 133 15.95 -31.61 -31.80
C VAL A 133 16.11 -30.14 -31.37
N SER A 134 17.27 -29.52 -31.57
CA SER A 134 17.74 -28.90 -32.82
C SER A 134 16.97 -27.62 -33.20
N SER A 135 17.67 -26.50 -32.97
CA SER A 135 17.88 -25.35 -33.87
C SER A 135 16.78 -24.29 -34.09
N GLU A 136 17.08 -23.09 -33.54
CA GLU A 136 17.06 -21.70 -34.09
C GLU A 136 16.55 -21.42 -35.52
N PRO A 137 16.33 -20.15 -35.96
CA PRO A 137 16.28 -18.84 -35.27
C PRO A 137 15.10 -17.94 -35.76
N ALA A 138 15.08 -16.65 -35.34
CA ALA A 138 14.70 -15.46 -36.13
C ALA A 138 13.76 -14.46 -35.42
N THR A 139 14.36 -13.41 -34.83
CA THR A 139 13.88 -12.02 -34.94
C THR A 139 14.32 -11.43 -36.29
N PRO A 140 13.92 -10.22 -36.75
CA PRO A 140 12.86 -9.27 -36.34
C PRO A 140 12.05 -8.72 -37.55
N VAL A 141 10.81 -8.20 -37.40
CA VAL A 141 10.30 -7.18 -38.36
C VAL A 141 9.37 -6.17 -37.67
N ILE A 142 9.83 -4.92 -37.69
CA ILE A 142 9.05 -3.68 -37.53
C ILE A 142 8.24 -3.50 -38.83
N THR A 143 6.94 -3.22 -38.74
CA THR A 143 6.22 -2.59 -39.85
C THR A 143 5.35 -1.45 -39.34
N ASP A 144 5.66 -0.32 -39.96
CA ASP A 144 5.00 0.98 -40.02
C ASP A 144 3.55 0.88 -40.54
N ALA A 145 2.80 1.98 -40.39
CA ALA A 145 1.38 2.13 -40.72
C ALA A 145 1.02 1.88 -42.22
N PRO A 146 -0.27 1.93 -42.60
CA PRO A 146 -0.78 3.22 -43.06
C PRO A 146 -2.26 3.53 -42.74
N THR A 147 -2.54 4.82 -42.91
CA THR A 147 -3.82 5.52 -43.02
C THR A 147 -4.80 4.96 -44.07
N SER A 148 -6.08 5.39 -43.94
CA SER A 148 -7.22 5.40 -44.90
C SER A 148 -8.40 4.54 -44.38
N SER A 149 -9.63 5.03 -44.24
CA SER A 149 -10.38 6.11 -44.92
C SER A 149 -11.32 6.85 -43.97
#